data_AF-A0A3D1BFX3-F1
#
_entry.id   AF-A0A3D1BFX3-F1
#
_cell.length_a   1.000
_cell.length_b   1.000
_cell.length_c   1.000
_cell.angle_alpha   90.00
_cell.angle_beta   90.00
_cell.angle_gamma   90.00
#
_symmetry.space_group_name_H-M   'P 1'
#
loop_
_entity.id
_entity.type
_entity.pdbx_description
1 polymer ?
#
loop_
_entity_poly.entity_id
_entity_poly.type
_entity_poly.pdbx_seq_one_letter_code
_entity_poly.pdbx_strand_id
1 'polypeptide(L)'
;MLIAGLGNGSYEVTFSLFVPDGFSGYYNVQENQIQGTDWAFETILYGDGNITYAVDGAVLLASTYATNSWLTITHYIDTESDLMHVYLNEEFLGQVPYDGLEVGGVNFYAAGDQINLPLYYVDDVIVAVADPVVDNVASVTALECTFGPNPAQDNIRIQANFDQALVRILGLDGKVVLEERRNDLMM
;
A
#
# COMPACT_ATOMS: atom_id res chain seq x y z
N MET A 1 -19.46 -12.14 6.81
CA MET A 1 -18.63 -10.94 7.01
C MET A 1 -18.03 -10.99 8.41
N LEU A 2 -16.72 -10.82 8.55
CA LEU A 2 -15.99 -11.04 9.80
C LEU A 2 -15.38 -9.76 10.41
N ILE A 3 -14.98 -8.80 9.58
CA ILE A 3 -14.33 -7.54 9.97
C ILE A 3 -15.08 -6.42 9.26
N ALA A 4 -15.48 -5.33 9.93
CA ALA A 4 -16.27 -4.28 9.30
C ALA A 4 -16.06 -2.89 9.94
N GLY A 5 -16.12 -1.84 9.10
CA GLY A 5 -16.19 -0.45 9.53
C GLY A 5 -14.88 0.17 10.00
N LEU A 6 -13.75 -0.24 9.42
CA LEU A 6 -12.49 0.45 9.65
C LEU A 6 -12.46 1.66 8.71
N GLY A 7 -12.68 2.85 9.27
CA GLY A 7 -12.67 4.09 8.50
C GLY A 7 -11.27 4.42 7.98
N ASN A 8 -11.08 5.64 7.46
CA ASN A 8 -9.84 6.02 6.80
C ASN A 8 -8.58 5.76 7.66
N GLY A 9 -7.59 5.07 7.09
CA GLY A 9 -6.28 4.79 7.68
C GLY A 9 -5.57 3.60 7.03
N SER A 10 -4.49 3.16 7.68
CA SER A 10 -3.69 2.01 7.22
C SER A 10 -3.87 0.83 8.18
N TYR A 11 -4.20 -0.35 7.64
CA TYR A 11 -4.58 -1.54 8.41
C TYR A 11 -3.90 -2.79 7.89
N GLU A 12 -3.57 -3.68 8.83
CA GLU A 12 -3.27 -5.07 8.54
C GLU A 12 -4.54 -5.89 8.69
N VAL A 13 -4.85 -6.67 7.66
CA VAL A 13 -5.88 -7.70 7.68
C VAL A 13 -5.24 -9.03 7.28
N THR A 14 -5.11 -9.92 8.26
CA THR A 14 -4.46 -11.22 8.09
C THR A 14 -5.44 -12.34 8.46
N PHE A 15 -5.44 -13.42 7.69
CA PHE A 15 -6.16 -14.66 8.02
C PHE A 15 -5.54 -15.84 7.29
N SER A 16 -5.75 -17.04 7.83
CA SER A 16 -5.34 -18.30 7.22
C SER A 16 -6.52 -18.98 6.54
N LEU A 17 -6.32 -19.47 5.31
CA LEU A 17 -7.29 -20.28 4.58
C LEU A 17 -6.75 -21.69 4.34
N PHE A 18 -7.62 -22.69 4.45
CA PHE A 18 -7.33 -24.06 4.03
C PHE A 18 -8.35 -24.50 2.98
N VAL A 19 -7.89 -24.84 1.77
CA VAL A 19 -8.72 -25.37 0.68
C VAL A 19 -8.36 -26.85 0.48
N PRO A 20 -9.26 -27.81 0.78
CA PRO A 20 -9.01 -29.23 0.53
C PRO A 20 -8.87 -29.53 -0.96
N ASP A 21 -8.15 -30.60 -1.31
CA ASP A 21 -7.97 -31.00 -2.72
C ASP A 21 -9.31 -31.19 -3.43
N GLY A 22 -9.42 -30.64 -4.65
CA GLY A 22 -10.62 -30.74 -5.48
C GLY A 22 -11.74 -29.75 -5.14
N PHE A 23 -11.50 -28.82 -4.19
CA PHE A 23 -12.40 -27.73 -3.84
C PHE A 23 -11.79 -26.37 -4.18
N SER A 24 -12.62 -25.33 -4.20
CA SER A 24 -12.18 -23.94 -4.39
C SER A 24 -12.53 -23.06 -3.18
N GLY A 25 -11.85 -21.93 -3.08
CA GLY A 25 -12.05 -20.93 -2.05
C GLY A 25 -12.37 -19.55 -2.63
N TYR A 26 -12.99 -18.71 -1.81
CA TYR A 26 -13.34 -17.34 -2.18
C TYR A 26 -13.44 -16.44 -0.95
N TYR A 27 -12.97 -15.21 -1.11
CA TYR A 27 -13.32 -14.12 -0.23
C TYR A 27 -13.29 -12.79 -1.00
N ASN A 28 -13.88 -11.77 -0.41
CA ASN A 28 -13.72 -10.41 -0.88
C ASN A 28 -13.63 -9.41 0.27
N VAL A 29 -13.18 -8.20 -0.07
CA VAL A 29 -13.24 -7.04 0.80
C VAL A 29 -14.23 -6.03 0.24
N GLN A 30 -15.17 -5.62 1.07
CA GLN A 30 -16.23 -4.66 0.74
C GLN A 30 -15.75 -3.23 0.96
N GLU A 31 -16.16 -2.32 0.08
CA GLU A 31 -15.83 -0.89 0.20
C GLU A 31 -16.58 -0.19 1.32
N ASN A 32 -17.71 -0.75 1.73
CA ASN A 32 -18.54 -0.21 2.78
C ASN A 32 -19.24 -1.30 3.61
N GLN A 33 -19.86 -0.91 4.73
CA GLN A 33 -20.51 -1.86 5.64
C GLN A 33 -21.82 -2.48 5.10
N ILE A 34 -22.36 -1.99 3.98
CA ILE A 34 -23.56 -2.56 3.36
C ILE A 34 -23.12 -3.75 2.51
N GLN A 35 -23.34 -4.96 3.02
CA GLN A 35 -22.89 -6.16 2.33
C GLN A 35 -23.45 -6.28 0.91
N GLY A 36 -22.59 -6.72 -0.01
CA GLY A 36 -22.94 -7.13 -1.36
C GLY A 36 -23.33 -5.98 -2.30
N THR A 37 -22.95 -4.73 -1.98
CA THR A 37 -23.13 -3.61 -2.90
C THR A 37 -21.89 -3.38 -3.74
N ASP A 38 -20.71 -3.26 -3.09
CA ASP A 38 -19.47 -2.84 -3.73
C ASP A 38 -18.26 -3.61 -3.14
N TRP A 39 -17.27 -3.90 -3.99
CA TRP A 39 -16.12 -4.76 -3.71
C TRP A 39 -14.83 -4.01 -4.01
N ALA A 40 -14.06 -3.68 -2.97
CA ALA A 40 -12.73 -3.11 -3.14
C ALA A 40 -11.80 -4.07 -3.91
N PHE A 41 -11.92 -5.36 -3.60
CA PHE A 41 -11.36 -6.44 -4.41
C PHE A 41 -12.00 -7.77 -4.04
N GLU A 42 -11.81 -8.77 -4.90
CA GLU A 42 -12.16 -10.15 -4.63
C GLU A 42 -11.01 -11.11 -4.93
N THR A 43 -11.06 -12.30 -4.34
CA THR A 43 -10.03 -13.31 -4.48
C THR A 43 -10.65 -14.69 -4.64
N ILE A 44 -10.16 -15.41 -5.65
CA ILE A 44 -10.51 -16.82 -5.91
C ILE A 44 -9.27 -17.66 -5.66
N LEU A 45 -9.42 -18.71 -4.86
CA LEU A 45 -8.46 -19.80 -4.70
C LEU A 45 -8.97 -20.97 -5.52
N TYR A 46 -8.34 -21.22 -6.66
CA TYR A 46 -8.75 -22.25 -7.61
C TYR A 46 -8.39 -23.64 -7.08
N GLY A 47 -9.17 -24.64 -7.47
CA GLY A 47 -8.93 -26.03 -7.06
C GLY A 47 -7.66 -26.66 -7.67
N ASP A 48 -7.02 -25.98 -8.62
CA ASP A 48 -5.76 -26.38 -9.24
C ASP A 48 -4.51 -25.73 -8.59
N GLY A 49 -4.71 -24.94 -7.53
CA GLY A 49 -3.62 -24.25 -6.83
C GLY A 49 -3.30 -22.85 -7.35
N ASN A 50 -4.08 -22.29 -8.29
CA ASN A 50 -3.95 -20.87 -8.64
C ASN A 50 -4.69 -19.96 -7.64
N ILE A 51 -4.21 -18.73 -7.47
CA ILE A 51 -4.90 -17.68 -6.71
C ILE A 51 -4.86 -16.37 -7.49
N THR A 52 -5.99 -15.65 -7.51
CA THR A 52 -6.11 -14.38 -8.24
C THR A 52 -6.77 -13.31 -7.39
N TYR A 53 -6.28 -12.07 -7.50
CA TYR A 53 -6.87 -10.87 -6.92
C TYR A 53 -7.42 -9.99 -8.04
N ALA A 54 -8.72 -9.70 -7.97
CA ALA A 54 -9.40 -8.89 -8.94
C ALA A 54 -9.97 -7.62 -8.31
N VAL A 55 -9.81 -6.50 -9.02
CA VAL A 55 -10.41 -5.19 -8.72
C VAL A 55 -11.25 -4.82 -9.94
N ASP A 56 -12.48 -4.38 -9.74
CA ASP A 56 -13.42 -4.08 -10.84
C ASP A 56 -13.60 -5.21 -11.87
N GLY A 57 -13.50 -6.47 -11.43
CA GLY A 57 -13.58 -7.65 -12.28
C GLY A 57 -12.35 -7.89 -13.17
N ALA A 58 -11.29 -7.09 -13.05
CA ALA A 58 -10.01 -7.32 -13.72
C ALA A 58 -9.01 -7.97 -12.76
N VAL A 59 -8.41 -9.09 -13.16
CA VAL A 59 -7.32 -9.72 -12.38
C VAL A 59 -6.07 -8.88 -12.49
N LEU A 60 -5.62 -8.30 -11.36
CA LEU A 60 -4.45 -7.42 -11.30
C LEU A 60 -3.24 -8.10 -10.67
N LEU A 61 -3.46 -9.15 -9.89
CA LEU A 61 -2.40 -9.94 -9.26
C LEU A 61 -2.79 -11.42 -9.27
N ALA A 62 -1.81 -12.29 -9.50
CA ALA A 62 -2.02 -13.73 -9.51
C ALA A 62 -0.77 -14.45 -9.00
N SER A 63 -0.98 -15.62 -8.40
CA SER A 63 0.08 -16.50 -7.92
C SER A 63 -0.40 -17.95 -7.87
N THR A 64 0.40 -18.79 -7.25
CA THR A 64 0.05 -20.17 -6.89
C THR A 64 0.13 -20.37 -5.39
N TYR A 65 -0.66 -21.31 -4.88
CA TYR A 65 -0.62 -21.79 -3.50
C TYR A 65 -0.66 -23.33 -3.48
N ALA A 66 -0.24 -23.93 -2.38
CA ALA A 66 -0.36 -25.37 -2.20
C ALA A 66 -1.77 -25.74 -1.70
N THR A 67 -2.50 -26.56 -2.46
CA THR A 67 -3.78 -27.12 -2.01
C THR A 67 -3.58 -28.07 -0.83
N ASN A 68 -4.67 -28.32 -0.09
CA ASN A 68 -4.67 -29.20 1.10
C ASN A 68 -3.61 -28.80 2.14
N SER A 69 -3.37 -27.50 2.25
CA SER A 69 -2.46 -26.89 3.22
C SER A 69 -3.01 -25.54 3.68
N TRP A 70 -2.53 -25.06 4.83
CA TRP A 70 -2.85 -23.72 5.30
C TRP A 70 -2.04 -22.69 4.53
N LEU A 71 -2.74 -21.67 4.03
CA LEU A 71 -2.18 -20.49 3.38
C LEU A 71 -2.52 -19.27 4.25
N THR A 72 -1.49 -18.60 4.77
CA THR A 72 -1.68 -17.31 5.44
C THR A 72 -1.69 -16.21 4.40
N ILE A 73 -2.74 -15.39 4.39
CA ILE A 73 -2.91 -14.24 3.52
C ILE A 73 -2.90 -12.99 4.39
N THR A 74 -2.02 -12.05 4.04
CA THR A 74 -1.95 -10.74 4.70
C THR A 74 -2.16 -9.65 3.67
N HIS A 75 -3.05 -8.73 4.03
CA HIS A 75 -3.28 -7.48 3.31
C HIS A 75 -2.84 -6.32 4.20
N TYR A 76 -1.87 -5.54 3.74
CA TYR A 76 -1.68 -4.19 4.26
C TYR A 76 -2.44 -3.24 3.37
N ILE A 77 -3.49 -2.63 3.90
CA ILE A 77 -4.43 -1.77 3.18
C ILE A 77 -4.18 -0.34 3.64
N ASP A 78 -4.10 0.59 2.71
CA ASP A 78 -4.02 2.02 2.99
C ASP A 78 -5.08 2.76 2.17
N THR A 79 -6.11 3.25 2.87
CA THR A 79 -7.26 3.93 2.25
C THR A 79 -7.00 5.41 1.98
N GLU A 80 -5.84 5.96 2.36
CA GLU A 80 -5.46 7.34 2.02
C GLU A 80 -4.71 7.39 0.69
N SER A 81 -3.88 6.38 0.43
CA SER A 81 -3.12 6.24 -0.80
C SER A 81 -3.83 5.40 -1.88
N ASP A 82 -4.94 4.76 -1.54
CA ASP A 82 -5.70 3.82 -2.39
C ASP A 82 -4.83 2.62 -2.84
N LEU A 83 -3.98 2.12 -1.95
CA LEU A 83 -3.05 1.03 -2.22
C LEU A 83 -3.17 -0.13 -1.22
N MET A 84 -2.87 -1.33 -1.71
CA MET A 84 -2.77 -2.53 -0.89
C MET A 84 -1.54 -3.36 -1.28
N HIS A 85 -0.79 -3.79 -0.27
CA HIS A 85 0.22 -4.85 -0.40
C HIS A 85 -0.36 -6.21 -0.02
N VAL A 86 -0.03 -7.22 -0.82
CA VAL A 86 -0.49 -8.59 -0.63
C VAL A 86 0.69 -9.49 -0.33
N TYR A 87 0.57 -10.31 0.71
CA TYR A 87 1.54 -11.33 1.08
C TYR A 87 0.88 -12.70 1.17
N LEU A 88 1.62 -13.73 0.74
CA LEU A 88 1.26 -15.14 0.88
C LEU A 88 2.33 -15.84 1.69
N ASN A 89 1.98 -16.43 2.85
CA ASN A 89 2.94 -17.05 3.77
C ASN A 89 4.15 -16.15 4.08
N GLU A 90 3.90 -14.89 4.41
CA GLU A 90 4.91 -13.85 4.69
C GLU A 90 5.75 -13.40 3.47
N GLU A 91 5.58 -13.99 2.29
CA GLU A 91 6.24 -13.55 1.07
C GLU A 91 5.43 -12.46 0.35
N PHE A 92 6.08 -11.34 0.05
CA PHE A 92 5.46 -10.26 -0.72
C PHE A 92 5.12 -10.72 -2.13
N LEU A 93 3.84 -10.65 -2.48
CA LEU A 93 3.36 -11.00 -3.81
C LEU A 93 3.33 -9.77 -4.73
N GLY A 94 2.84 -8.65 -4.22
CA GLY A 94 2.74 -7.43 -5.02
C GLY A 94 1.84 -6.35 -4.42
N GLN A 95 1.80 -5.23 -5.12
CA GLN A 95 0.92 -4.10 -4.84
C GLN A 95 -0.23 -4.06 -5.84
N VAL A 96 -1.45 -3.80 -5.35
CA VAL A 96 -2.63 -3.54 -6.16
C VAL A 96 -3.34 -2.28 -5.67
N PRO A 97 -4.16 -1.62 -6.50
CA PRO A 97 -5.06 -0.57 -6.04
C PRO A 97 -6.03 -1.11 -4.97
N TYR A 98 -6.39 -0.26 -4.01
CA TYR A 98 -7.50 -0.49 -3.10
C TYR A 98 -8.60 0.51 -3.43
N ASP A 99 -9.73 0.03 -3.95
CA ASP A 99 -10.86 0.88 -4.31
C ASP A 99 -11.83 0.99 -3.13
N GLY A 100 -11.64 1.98 -2.25
CA GLY A 100 -12.53 2.17 -1.10
C GLY A 100 -12.02 3.15 -0.05
N LEU A 101 -12.94 3.92 0.52
CA LEU A 101 -12.64 4.89 1.58
C LEU A 101 -12.60 4.29 2.99
N GLU A 102 -13.04 3.03 3.13
CA GLU A 102 -13.02 2.26 4.36
C GLU A 102 -12.79 0.77 4.06
N VAL A 103 -12.43 -0.01 5.08
CA VAL A 103 -12.53 -1.48 5.05
C VAL A 103 -13.90 -1.85 5.57
N GLY A 104 -14.86 -1.96 4.64
CA GLY A 104 -16.26 -2.19 4.94
C GLY A 104 -16.54 -3.58 5.51
N GLY A 105 -15.77 -4.59 5.08
CA GLY A 105 -16.17 -5.97 5.27
C GLY A 105 -15.21 -7.01 4.69
N VAL A 106 -14.59 -7.91 5.44
CA VAL A 106 -14.08 -9.16 4.83
C VAL A 106 -15.22 -10.18 4.76
N ASN A 107 -15.59 -10.60 3.56
CA ASN A 107 -16.68 -11.53 3.30
C ASN A 107 -16.17 -12.88 2.79
N PHE A 108 -16.17 -13.87 3.68
CA PHE A 108 -15.97 -15.28 3.35
C PHE A 108 -17.28 -15.89 2.87
N TYR A 109 -17.50 -15.87 1.55
CA TYR A 109 -18.69 -16.41 0.91
C TYR A 109 -18.39 -17.73 0.20
N ALA A 110 -19.35 -18.66 0.16
CA ALA A 110 -19.22 -19.95 -0.52
C ALA A 110 -19.38 -19.82 -2.04
N ALA A 111 -18.50 -19.04 -2.67
CA ALA A 111 -18.26 -18.98 -4.10
C ALA A 111 -16.87 -19.57 -4.41
N GLY A 112 -16.46 -19.57 -5.68
CA GLY A 112 -15.18 -20.12 -6.10
C GLY A 112 -14.99 -20.00 -7.61
N ASP A 113 -14.19 -20.90 -8.16
CA ASP A 113 -13.76 -20.91 -9.57
C ASP A 113 -14.83 -21.35 -10.58
N GLN A 114 -16.08 -21.55 -10.14
CA GLN A 114 -17.21 -22.02 -10.95
C GLN A 114 -17.06 -23.45 -11.53
N ILE A 115 -15.99 -24.16 -11.17
CA ILE A 115 -15.69 -25.52 -11.63
C ILE A 115 -15.73 -26.50 -10.45
N ASN A 116 -14.96 -26.19 -9.41
CA ASN A 116 -14.85 -26.96 -8.18
C ASN A 116 -15.87 -26.47 -7.15
N LEU A 117 -16.36 -27.39 -6.31
CA LEU A 117 -17.26 -27.01 -5.23
C LEU A 117 -16.53 -26.09 -4.23
N PRO A 118 -17.18 -25.04 -3.72
CA PRO A 118 -16.57 -24.18 -2.72
C PRO A 118 -16.56 -24.89 -1.36
N LEU A 119 -15.36 -25.14 -0.83
CA LEU A 119 -15.13 -25.62 0.52
C LEU A 119 -13.77 -25.14 1.00
N TYR A 120 -13.78 -24.38 2.09
CA TYR A 120 -12.57 -23.90 2.72
C TYR A 120 -12.82 -23.65 4.20
N TYR A 121 -11.72 -23.61 4.96
CA TYR A 121 -11.72 -23.26 6.37
C TYR A 121 -10.97 -21.95 6.57
N VAL A 122 -11.36 -21.18 7.58
CA VAL A 122 -10.74 -19.91 7.96
C VAL A 122 -10.23 -20.04 9.40
N ASP A 123 -9.01 -19.59 9.66
CA ASP A 123 -8.44 -19.53 11.01
C ASP A 123 -7.51 -18.31 11.17
N ASP A 124 -7.03 -18.06 12.38
CA ASP A 124 -6.00 -17.06 12.71
C ASP A 124 -6.29 -15.64 12.18
N VAL A 125 -7.52 -15.17 12.39
CA VAL A 125 -7.96 -13.86 11.90
C VAL A 125 -7.39 -12.75 12.77
N ILE A 126 -6.65 -11.84 12.16
CA ILE A 126 -6.00 -10.69 12.78
C ILE A 126 -6.42 -9.41 12.06
N VAL A 127 -6.70 -8.39 12.87
CA VAL A 127 -6.86 -7.01 12.40
C VAL A 127 -6.02 -6.12 13.29
N ALA A 128 -5.16 -5.33 12.69
CA ALA A 128 -4.32 -4.37 13.40
C ALA A 128 -4.21 -3.06 12.63
N VAL A 129 -3.84 -1.99 13.33
CA VAL A 129 -3.35 -0.77 12.68
C VAL A 129 -1.98 -1.09 12.09
N ALA A 130 -1.73 -0.63 10.87
CA ALA A 130 -0.46 -0.81 10.18
C ALA A 130 0.22 0.54 9.88
N ASP A 131 1.47 0.46 9.46
CA ASP A 131 2.14 1.59 8.82
C ASP A 131 1.54 1.84 7.43
N PRO A 132 1.64 3.08 6.90
CA PRO A 132 1.19 3.39 5.56
C PRO A 132 1.82 2.50 4.49
N VAL A 133 1.02 2.11 3.52
CA VAL A 133 1.48 1.31 2.37
C VAL A 133 2.15 2.26 1.38
N VAL A 134 3.48 2.28 1.36
CA VAL A 134 4.21 3.17 0.46
C VAL A 134 5.39 2.45 -0.19
N ASP A 135 5.29 2.19 -1.50
CA ASP A 135 6.43 1.82 -2.33
C ASP A 135 7.07 3.07 -2.94
N ASN A 136 8.41 3.13 -2.92
CA ASN A 136 9.21 4.25 -3.45
C ASN A 136 9.05 5.59 -2.70
N VAL A 137 8.98 5.59 -1.37
CA VAL A 137 9.40 6.78 -0.62
C VAL A 137 10.89 6.95 -0.90
N ALA A 138 11.24 7.79 -1.87
CA ALA A 138 12.58 8.32 -1.93
C ALA A 138 12.79 9.01 -0.58
N SER A 139 13.70 8.49 0.24
CA SER A 139 14.25 9.24 1.35
C SER A 139 14.95 10.44 0.72
N VAL A 140 14.21 11.54 0.55
CA VAL A 140 14.82 12.78 0.10
C VAL A 140 15.71 13.19 1.27
N THR A 141 17.03 13.16 1.05
CA THR A 141 17.97 13.67 2.05
C THR A 141 17.47 15.05 2.46
N ALA A 142 17.25 15.25 3.75
CA ALA A 142 16.78 16.55 4.26
C ALA A 142 17.72 17.65 3.75
N LEU A 143 17.16 18.80 3.34
CA LEU A 143 17.99 19.94 2.94
C LEU A 143 18.79 20.42 4.15
N GLU A 144 20.10 20.19 4.10
CA GLU A 144 21.05 20.80 5.00
C GLU A 144 21.64 22.00 4.27
N CYS A 145 21.44 23.19 4.83
CA CYS A 145 21.96 24.44 4.28
C CYS A 145 22.53 25.28 5.42
N THR A 146 23.74 25.77 5.24
CA THR A 146 24.37 26.72 6.16
C THR A 146 24.79 27.95 5.38
N PHE A 147 24.67 29.11 6.02
CA PHE A 147 25.10 30.37 5.42
C PHE A 147 25.71 31.31 6.46
N GLY A 148 26.65 32.14 6.03
CA GLY A 148 27.29 33.15 6.88
C GLY A 148 28.47 33.85 6.20
N PRO A 149 29.12 34.82 6.87
CA PRO A 149 28.81 35.30 8.21
C PRO A 149 27.53 36.15 8.27
N ASN A 150 26.96 36.29 9.48
CA ASN A 150 25.90 37.25 9.78
C ASN A 150 26.28 38.01 11.07
N PRO A 151 26.52 39.33 11.04
CA PRO A 151 26.40 40.24 9.89
C PRO A 151 27.45 39.99 8.81
N ALA A 152 27.05 40.07 7.55
CA ALA A 152 27.97 40.09 6.41
C ALA A 152 28.37 41.53 6.08
N GLN A 153 29.63 41.75 5.69
CA GLN A 153 30.10 43.03 5.15
C GLN A 153 30.23 42.98 3.63
N ASP A 154 31.00 42.01 3.11
CA ASP A 154 31.31 41.94 1.67
C ASP A 154 30.76 40.69 0.97
N ASN A 155 30.66 39.57 1.68
CA ASN A 155 30.20 38.30 1.10
C ASN A 155 29.44 37.44 2.10
N ILE A 156 28.64 36.53 1.56
CA ILE A 156 27.99 35.43 2.29
C ILE A 156 28.42 34.13 1.59
N ARG A 157 28.89 33.17 2.37
CA ARG A 157 29.10 31.79 1.95
C ARG A 157 27.82 31.00 2.17
N ILE A 158 27.46 30.19 1.18
CA ILE A 158 26.34 29.25 1.25
C ILE A 158 26.93 27.86 1.01
N GLN A 159 26.58 26.89 1.86
CA GLN A 159 26.94 25.49 1.70
C GLN A 159 25.68 24.65 1.88
N ALA A 160 25.48 23.66 1.01
CA ALA A 160 24.32 22.78 1.07
C ALA A 160 24.69 21.35 0.64
N ASN A 161 23.87 20.39 0.99
CA ASN A 161 24.07 18.98 0.60
C ASN A 161 23.61 18.64 -0.83
N PHE A 162 23.59 19.63 -1.75
CA PHE A 162 23.21 19.45 -3.16
C PHE A 162 24.19 20.17 -4.10
N ASP A 163 24.47 19.56 -5.25
CA ASP A 163 25.36 20.07 -6.30
C ASP A 163 24.61 20.70 -7.48
N GLN A 164 23.30 20.88 -7.38
CA GLN A 164 22.46 21.55 -8.37
C GLN A 164 21.31 22.28 -7.66
N ALA A 165 21.51 23.54 -7.32
CA ALA A 165 20.54 24.33 -6.58
C ALA A 165 20.23 25.66 -7.27
N LEU A 166 18.96 26.06 -7.25
CA LEU A 166 18.58 27.45 -7.53
C LEU A 166 18.72 28.25 -6.23
N VAL A 167 19.68 29.18 -6.19
CA VAL A 167 19.87 30.08 -5.06
C VAL A 167 19.15 31.38 -5.34
N ARG A 168 18.26 31.80 -4.43
CA ARG A 168 17.58 33.09 -4.46
C ARG A 168 17.90 33.89 -3.20
N ILE A 169 18.40 35.10 -3.37
CA ILE A 169 18.57 36.07 -2.26
C ILE A 169 17.43 37.07 -2.36
N LEU A 170 16.70 37.24 -1.27
CA LEU A 170 15.57 38.16 -1.17
C LEU A 170 15.96 39.37 -0.31
N GLY A 171 15.56 40.56 -0.74
CA GLY A 171 15.61 41.76 0.10
C GLY A 171 14.59 41.70 1.22
N LEU A 172 14.72 42.60 2.20
CA LEU A 172 13.73 42.72 3.29
C LEU A 172 12.33 43.12 2.80
N ASP A 173 12.23 43.65 1.58
CA ASP A 173 10.97 43.95 0.89
C ASP A 173 10.40 42.75 0.11
N GLY A 174 11.03 41.56 0.21
CA GLY A 174 10.62 40.33 -0.45
C GLY A 174 10.97 40.25 -1.93
N LYS A 175 11.68 41.24 -2.49
CA LYS A 175 12.11 41.20 -3.90
C LYS A 175 13.34 40.34 -4.07
N VAL A 176 13.42 39.65 -5.21
CA VAL A 176 14.63 38.91 -5.60
C VAL A 176 15.74 39.90 -5.92
N VAL A 177 16.83 39.83 -5.16
CA VAL A 177 18.06 40.60 -5.34
C VAL A 177 19.06 39.82 -6.19
N LEU A 178 19.08 38.49 -6.03
CA LEU A 178 19.92 37.58 -6.81
C LEU A 178 19.15 36.28 -7.06
N GLU A 179 19.29 35.72 -8.25
CA GLU A 179 18.84 34.38 -8.61
C GLU A 179 19.88 33.71 -9.51
N GLU A 180 20.45 32.60 -9.07
CA GLU A 180 21.49 31.90 -9.83
C GLU A 180 21.38 30.38 -9.62
N ARG A 181 21.65 29.61 -10.68
CA ARG A 181 21.86 28.16 -10.55
C ARG A 181 23.30 27.89 -10.13
N ARG A 182 23.48 27.26 -8.97
CA ARG A 182 24.77 26.93 -8.37
C ARG A 182 24.98 25.43 -8.39
N ASN A 183 26.17 25.03 -8.83
CA ASN A 183 26.55 23.62 -8.91
C ASN A 183 27.74 23.27 -7.99
N ASP A 184 28.02 24.14 -7.03
CA ASP A 184 29.25 24.18 -6.24
C ASP A 184 28.95 24.32 -4.75
N LEU A 185 27.76 23.91 -4.29
CA LEU A 185 27.33 24.09 -2.89
C LEU A 185 27.67 22.90 -1.99
N MET A 186 27.99 21.72 -2.56
CA MET A 186 28.44 20.56 -1.78
C MET A 186 29.77 20.83 -1.08
N MET A 187 29.90 20.29 0.14
CA MET A 187 31.15 20.35 0.93
C MET A 187 32.28 19.57 0.28
#